data_AF-A0A0K8QHH8-F1
#
_entry.id   AF-A0A0K8QHH8-F1
#
_cell.length_a   1.000
_cell.length_b   1.000
_cell.length_c   1.000
_cell.angle_alpha   90.00
_cell.angle_beta   90.00
_cell.angle_gamma   90.00
#
_symmetry.space_group_name_H-M   'P 1'
#
loop_
_entity.id
_entity.type
_entity.pdbx_description
1 polymer ?
#
loop_
_entity_poly.entity_id
_entity_poly.type
_entity_poly.pdbx_seq_one_letter_code
_entity_poly.pdbx_strand_id
1 'polypeptide(L)'
;MMPNITRGSRMGGLMVYLASTDADKTKNAHQDPHLVAGDAAIMAWYDDGVLDRDDALAIAKHLDRPRKMFGVSVQIKDLRWDAAKKESVHVGTRTPACGTAR
;
A
#
# COMPACT_ATOMS: atom_id res chain seq x y z
N MET A 1 -8.03 -3.39 -15.61
CA MET A 1 -8.56 -3.15 -14.25
C MET A 1 -7.48 -2.45 -13.45
N MET A 2 -7.78 -1.28 -12.87
CA MET A 2 -6.80 -0.50 -12.10
C MET A 2 -6.84 -0.97 -10.64
N PRO A 3 -5.70 -1.33 -10.01
CA PRO A 3 -5.67 -1.65 -8.60
C PRO A 3 -6.22 -0.46 -7.78
N ASN A 4 -7.02 -0.73 -6.74
CA ASN A 4 -7.48 0.30 -5.79
C ASN A 4 -6.31 0.94 -5.01
N ILE A 5 -5.11 0.36 -5.12
CA ILE A 5 -3.90 0.80 -4.47
C ILE A 5 -2.97 1.42 -5.53
N THR A 6 -2.69 2.71 -5.38
CA THR A 6 -1.76 3.46 -6.25
C THR A 6 -0.38 3.56 -5.60
N ARG A 7 0.64 3.94 -6.38
CA ARG A 7 2.02 4.01 -5.89
C ARG A 7 2.14 5.07 -4.79
N GLY A 8 2.73 4.70 -3.64
CA GLY A 8 2.90 5.57 -2.47
C GLY A 8 1.63 5.82 -1.65
N SER A 9 0.58 5.00 -1.85
CA SER A 9 -0.63 4.99 -1.02
C SER A 9 -0.37 4.60 0.44
N ARG A 10 -1.39 4.78 1.29
CA ARG A 10 -1.40 4.42 2.71
C ARG A 10 -0.98 2.96 2.93
N MET A 11 0.10 2.71 3.70
CA MET A 11 0.63 1.35 3.94
C MET A 11 -0.43 0.40 4.51
N GLY A 12 -1.31 0.90 5.39
CA GLY A 12 -2.43 0.10 5.92
C GLY A 12 -3.44 -0.32 4.86
N GLY A 13 -3.69 0.50 3.84
CA GLY A 13 -4.59 0.13 2.74
C GLY A 13 -4.00 -1.00 1.89
N LEU A 14 -2.69 -0.95 1.63
CA LEU A 14 -1.99 -2.02 0.92
C LEU A 14 -2.00 -3.33 1.72
N MET A 15 -1.65 -3.30 3.01
CA MET A 15 -1.63 -4.52 3.81
C MET A 15 -3.01 -5.15 3.94
N VAL A 16 -4.07 -4.36 4.20
CA VAL A 16 -5.44 -4.87 4.26
C VAL A 16 -5.89 -5.44 2.92
N TYR A 17 -5.50 -4.83 1.81
CA TYR A 17 -5.81 -5.34 0.48
C TYR A 17 -5.16 -6.71 0.22
N LEU A 18 -3.92 -6.92 0.66
CA LEU A 18 -3.18 -8.18 0.49
C LEU A 18 -3.65 -9.28 1.46
N ALA A 19 -3.98 -8.93 2.70
CA ALA A 19 -4.50 -9.88 3.69
C ALA A 19 -6.01 -10.15 3.54
N SER A 20 -6.67 -9.54 2.55
CA SER A 20 -8.11 -9.70 2.37
C SER A 20 -8.46 -11.11 1.89
N THR A 21 -9.43 -11.73 2.56
CA THR A 21 -10.08 -12.98 2.12
C THR A 21 -11.39 -12.72 1.36
N ASP A 22 -11.81 -11.46 1.27
CA ASP A 22 -13.06 -11.03 0.65
C ASP A 22 -12.91 -10.83 -0.86
N ALA A 23 -13.49 -11.74 -1.65
CA ALA A 23 -13.44 -11.76 -3.11
C ALA A 23 -14.26 -10.64 -3.79
N ASP A 24 -15.20 -10.03 -3.06
CA ASP A 24 -15.99 -8.90 -3.56
C ASP A 24 -15.19 -7.60 -3.44
N LYS A 25 -14.34 -7.48 -2.40
CA LYS A 25 -13.48 -6.31 -2.19
C LYS A 25 -12.24 -6.28 -3.06
N THR A 26 -11.70 -7.44 -3.41
CA THR A 26 -10.47 -7.53 -4.19
C THR A 26 -10.43 -8.79 -5.05
N LYS A 27 -9.81 -8.66 -6.23
CA LYS A 27 -9.50 -9.82 -7.09
C LYS A 27 -8.27 -10.61 -6.63
N ASN A 28 -7.51 -10.07 -5.69
CA ASN A 28 -6.38 -10.75 -5.04
C ASN A 28 -6.80 -11.30 -3.67
N ALA A 29 -8.03 -11.81 -3.54
CA ALA A 29 -8.46 -12.40 -2.29
C ALA A 29 -7.70 -13.72 -2.04
N HIS A 30 -7.10 -13.85 -0.86
CA HIS A 30 -6.40 -15.05 -0.43
C HIS A 30 -7.34 -15.94 0.38
N GLN A 31 -7.15 -17.26 0.34
CA GLN A 31 -7.89 -18.18 1.23
C GLN A 31 -7.23 -18.28 2.61
N ASP A 32 -5.89 -18.25 2.61
CA ASP A 32 -5.05 -18.41 3.79
C ASP A 32 -3.87 -17.42 3.72
N PRO A 33 -4.12 -16.12 3.95
CA PRO A 33 -3.07 -15.09 3.92
C PRO A 33 -2.08 -15.30 5.07
N HIS A 34 -0.80 -15.43 4.78
CA HIS A 34 0.26 -15.63 5.77
C HIS A 34 1.48 -14.77 5.46
N LEU A 35 2.31 -14.54 6.47
CA LEU A 35 3.57 -13.83 6.30
C LEU A 35 4.65 -14.80 5.83
N VAL A 36 5.22 -14.55 4.65
CA VAL A 36 6.33 -15.37 4.11
C VAL A 36 7.69 -14.84 4.55
N ALA A 37 7.81 -13.52 4.71
CA ALA A 37 9.06 -12.86 5.06
C ALA A 37 8.82 -11.47 5.66
N GLY A 38 9.71 -11.05 6.54
CA GLY A 38 9.65 -9.78 7.26
C GLY A 38 10.91 -9.54 8.09
N ASP A 39 10.93 -8.46 8.88
CA ASP A 39 11.98 -8.28 9.88
C ASP A 39 11.76 -9.22 11.08
N ALA A 40 12.82 -9.45 11.85
CA ALA A 40 12.80 -10.42 12.95
C ALA A 40 11.66 -10.20 13.96
N ALA A 41 11.27 -8.94 14.23
CA ALA A 41 10.20 -8.65 15.16
C ALA A 41 8.82 -9.01 14.60
N ILE A 42 8.56 -8.71 13.32
CA ILE A 42 7.31 -9.12 12.67
C ILE A 42 7.26 -10.64 12.54
N MET A 43 8.34 -11.29 12.09
CA MET A 43 8.37 -12.74 11.95
C MET A 43 8.07 -13.43 13.28
N ALA A 44 8.68 -12.98 14.38
CA ALA A 44 8.43 -13.58 15.69
C ALA A 44 6.97 -13.51 16.18
N TRP A 45 6.14 -12.60 15.64
CA TRP A 45 4.75 -12.42 16.07
C TRP A 45 3.70 -12.96 15.09
N TYR A 46 4.05 -13.16 13.82
CA TYR A 46 3.08 -13.43 12.74
C TYR A 46 3.50 -14.58 11.79
N ASP A 47 4.58 -15.32 12.06
CA ASP A 47 5.13 -16.35 11.16
C ASP A 47 4.22 -17.59 11.01
N ASP A 48 3.49 -17.99 12.06
CA ASP A 48 2.69 -19.22 12.09
C ASP A 48 1.17 -19.00 12.01
N GLY A 49 0.74 -17.76 11.76
CA GLY A 49 -0.67 -17.35 11.79
C GLY A 49 -1.27 -16.99 10.43
N VAL A 50 -2.59 -17.17 10.32
CA VAL A 50 -3.40 -16.60 9.23
C VAL A 50 -3.68 -15.14 9.54
N LEU A 51 -3.27 -14.25 8.65
CA LEU A 51 -3.39 -12.81 8.83
C LEU A 51 -4.84 -12.36 8.67
N ASP A 52 -5.36 -11.70 9.71
CA ASP A 52 -6.60 -10.96 9.59
C ASP A 52 -6.37 -9.48 9.25
N ARG A 53 -7.46 -8.72 9.23
CA ARG A 53 -7.43 -7.30 8.92
C ARG A 53 -6.65 -6.48 9.96
N ASP A 54 -6.75 -6.83 11.23
CA ASP A 54 -6.14 -6.09 12.34
C ASP A 54 -4.65 -6.38 12.41
N ASP A 55 -4.23 -7.63 12.16
CA ASP A 55 -2.84 -8.01 11.95
C ASP A 55 -2.21 -7.22 10.81
N ALA A 56 -2.91 -7.14 9.67
CA ALA A 56 -2.46 -6.38 8.52
C ALA A 56 -2.25 -4.89 8.83
N LEU A 57 -3.10 -4.29 9.67
CA LEU A 57 -2.95 -2.91 10.11
C LEU A 57 -1.79 -2.73 11.10
N ALA A 58 -1.57 -3.68 11.99
CA ALA A 58 -0.44 -3.68 12.93
C ALA A 58 0.90 -3.78 12.19
N ILE A 59 1.01 -4.73 11.26
CA ILE A 59 2.17 -4.90 10.37
C ILE A 59 2.41 -3.62 9.57
N ALA A 60 1.36 -3.05 8.96
CA ALA A 60 1.48 -1.80 8.22
C ALA A 60 2.03 -0.64 9.05
N LYS A 61 1.63 -0.53 10.32
CA LYS A 61 2.12 0.52 11.23
C LYS A 61 3.60 0.35 11.53
N HIS A 62 4.08 -0.89 11.66
CA HIS A 62 5.51 -1.16 11.85
C HIS A 62 6.31 -0.84 10.58
N LEU A 63 5.85 -1.30 9.42
CA LEU A 63 6.51 -1.04 8.13
C LEU A 63 6.53 0.45 7.74
N ASP A 64 5.52 1.23 8.13
CA ASP A 64 5.46 2.68 7.86
C ASP A 64 6.30 3.52 8.84
N ARG A 65 6.78 2.92 9.94
CA ARG A 65 7.54 3.63 10.99
C ARG A 65 8.86 4.23 10.48
N PRO A 66 9.72 3.51 9.73
CA PRO A 66 10.99 4.08 9.25
C PRO A 66 10.76 5.28 8.35
N ARG A 67 9.76 5.23 7.46
CA ARG A 67 9.41 6.34 6.57
C ARG A 67 9.10 7.62 7.36
N LYS A 68 8.30 7.50 8.43
CA LYS A 68 7.97 8.63 9.32
C LYS A 68 9.17 9.12 10.11
N MET A 69 9.96 8.19 10.64
CA MET A 69 11.13 8.49 11.47
C MET A 69 12.18 9.28 10.70
N PHE A 70 12.44 8.90 9.45
CA PHE A 70 13.43 9.56 8.59
C PHE A 70 12.84 10.71 7.75
N GLY A 71 11.56 11.04 7.91
CA GLY A 71 10.89 12.11 7.15
C GLY A 71 10.88 11.88 5.64
N VAL A 72 11.01 10.62 5.19
CA VAL A 72 11.09 10.28 3.77
C VAL A 72 9.69 10.17 3.18
N SER A 73 9.51 10.61 1.95
CA SER A 73 8.24 10.48 1.23
C SER A 73 8.46 9.77 -0.11
N VAL A 74 7.50 8.92 -0.47
CA VAL A 74 7.47 8.32 -1.81
C VAL A 74 6.97 9.38 -2.77
N GLN A 75 7.75 9.69 -3.80
CA GLN A 75 7.43 10.68 -4.81
C GLN A 75 6.96 9.99 -6.08
N ILE A 76 5.88 10.50 -6.69
CA ILE A 76 5.41 10.07 -8.01
C ILE A 76 5.59 11.20 -9.02
N LYS A 77 5.65 10.88 -10.32
CA LYS A 77 5.64 11.89 -11.38
C LYS A 77 4.29 12.64 -11.34
N ASP A 78 4.34 13.96 -11.25
CA ASP A 78 3.21 14.83 -11.53
C ASP A 78 3.11 14.94 -13.05
N LEU A 79 2.08 14.31 -13.62
CA LEU A 79 1.75 14.35 -15.03
C LEU A 79 0.55 15.28 -15.20
N ARG A 80 0.70 16.32 -16.01
CA ARG A 80 -0.40 17.24 -16.34
C ARG A 80 -0.70 17.16 -17.83
N TRP A 81 -1.99 17.15 -18.13
CA TRP A 81 -2.47 17.17 -19.50
C TRP A 81 -2.13 18.50 -20.16
N ASP A 82 -1.40 18.46 -21.27
CA ASP A 82 -1.17 19.60 -22.16
C ASP A 82 -2.11 19.49 -23.36
N ALA A 83 -3.07 20.40 -23.44
CA ALA A 83 -4.08 20.39 -24.51
C ALA A 83 -3.50 20.75 -25.89
N ALA A 84 -2.39 21.49 -25.96
CA ALA A 84 -1.76 21.87 -27.22
C ALA A 84 -1.03 20.68 -27.84
N LYS A 85 -0.35 19.88 -27.00
CA LYS A 85 0.37 18.68 -27.42
C LYS A 85 -0.49 17.42 -27.45
N LYS A 86 -1.69 17.47 -26.85
CA LYS A 86 -2.59 16.32 -26.65
C LYS A 86 -1.89 15.15 -25.93
N GLU A 87 -1.05 15.48 -24.95
CA GLU A 87 -0.26 14.50 -24.20
C GLU A 87 -0.20 14.87 -22.71
N SER A 88 0.03 13.87 -21.85
CA SER A 88 0.36 14.10 -20.44
C SER A 88 1.85 14.37 -20.27
N VAL A 89 2.20 15.59 -19.87
CA VAL A 89 3.58 16.05 -19.73
C VAL A 89 4.00 15.98 -18.27
N HIS A 90 5.22 15.50 -18.02
CA HIS A 90 5.82 15.53 -16.70
C HIS A 90 6.18 16.96 -16.29
N VAL A 91 5.57 17.45 -15.20
CA VAL A 91 5.77 18.82 -14.70
C VAL A 91 6.55 18.88 -13.38
N GLY A 92 6.89 17.74 -12.79
CA GLY A 92 7.59 17.65 -11.52
C GLY A 92 7.23 16.39 -10.75
N THR A 93 7.58 16.34 -9.47
CA THR A 93 7.19 15.22 -8.59
C THR A 93 6.24 15.67 -7.51
N ARG A 94 5.39 14.75 -7.04
CA ARG A 94 4.41 15.01 -6.00
C ARG A 94 4.33 13.81 -5.06
N THR A 95 4.12 14.08 -3.78
CA THR A 95 3.72 13.05 -2.82
C THR A 95 2.27 12.64 -3.10
N PRO A 96 1.99 11.36 -3.37
CA PRO A 96 0.62 10.92 -3.61
C PRO A 96 -0.26 11.22 -2.39
N ALA A 97 -1.42 11.81 -2.65
CA ALA A 97 -2.39 12.08 -1.58
C ALA A 97 -2.84 10.74 -0.98
N CYS A 98 -3.04 10.72 0.34
CA CYS A 98 -3.65 9.58 1.01
C CYS A 98 -5.11 9.46 0.53
N GLY A 99 -5.34 8.63 -0.49
CA GLY A 99 -6.69 8.36 -0.99
C GLY A 99 -7.57 7.83 0.14
N THR A 100 -8.71 8.49 0.38
CA THR A 100 -9.81 7.94 1.17
C THR A 100 -10.41 6.78 0.39
N ALA A 101 -9.82 5.59 0.50
CA ALA A 101 -10.53 4.36 0.19
C ALA A 101 -11.68 4.27 1.22
N ARG A 102 -12.89 4.60 0.78
CA ARG A 102 -14.13 4.22 1.48
C ARG A 102 -14.31 2.71 1.37
#